data_AF-A0A9D1S796-F1
#
_entry.id   AF-A0A9D1S796-F1
#
_cell.length_a   1.000
_cell.length_b   1.000
_cell.length_c   1.000
_cell.angle_alpha   90.00
_cell.angle_beta   90.00
_cell.angle_gamma   90.00
#
_symmetry.space_group_name_H-M   'P 1'
#
loop_
_entity.id
_entity.type
_entity.pdbx_description
1 polymer ?
#
loop_
_entity_poly.entity_id
_entity_poly.type
_entity_poly.pdbx_seq_one_letter_code
_entity_poly.pdbx_strand_id
1 'polypeptide(L)'
;GIIVLGLIAFAFSTAGGLFLGNIMCKLTGGKVNPLIGSAGVSAVPMAARVSQVVGQKENPSNFLLMHAMGPNVAGVIGSAVAAGVFLSMFA
;
A
#
# COMPACT_ATOMS: atom_id res chain seq x y z
N GLY A 1 -17.44 -15.42 10.03
CA GLY A 1 -16.84 -15.37 8.67
C GLY A 1 -16.09 -14.08 8.37
N ILE A 2 -16.69 -12.92 8.65
CA ILE A 2 -16.20 -11.59 8.24
C ILE A 2 -14.75 -11.31 8.68
N ILE A 3 -14.38 -11.68 9.92
CA ILE A 3 -13.03 -11.43 10.45
C ILE A 3 -11.95 -12.18 9.65
N VAL A 4 -12.19 -13.45 9.33
CA VAL A 4 -11.24 -14.28 8.55
C VAL A 4 -11.11 -13.76 7.12
N LEU A 5 -12.25 -13.42 6.50
CA LEU A 5 -12.26 -12.82 5.15
C LEU A 5 -11.55 -11.47 5.12
N GLY A 6 -11.74 -10.63 6.14
CA GLY A 6 -11.06 -9.35 6.28
C GLY A 6 -9.55 -9.49 6.44
N LEU A 7 -9.08 -10.46 7.25
CA LEU A 7 -7.66 -10.75 7.40
C LEU A 7 -7.03 -11.16 6.06
N ILE A 8 -7.69 -12.06 5.34
CA ILE A 8 -7.26 -12.53 4.02
C ILE A 8 -7.23 -11.37 3.01
N ALA A 9 -8.26 -10.52 3.00
CA ALA A 9 -8.32 -9.35 2.13
C ALA A 9 -7.17 -8.36 2.39
N PHE A 10 -6.85 -8.09 3.66
CA PHE A 10 -5.71 -7.24 4.03
C PHE A 10 -4.37 -7.86 3.62
N ALA A 11 -4.21 -9.17 3.77
CA ALA A 11 -3.00 -9.88 3.36
C ALA A 11 -2.81 -9.82 1.84
N PHE A 12 -3.86 -10.08 1.05
CA PHE A 12 -3.81 -9.97 -0.40
C PHE A 12 -3.58 -8.53 -0.88
N SER A 13 -4.20 -7.54 -0.23
CA SER A 13 -3.97 -6.12 -0.53
C SER A 13 -2.50 -5.73 -0.32
N THR A 14 -1.91 -6.14 0.81
CA THR A 14 -0.50 -5.87 1.12
C THR A 14 0.45 -6.59 0.15
N ALA A 15 0.18 -7.87 -0.13
CA ALA A 15 0.98 -8.66 -1.07
C ALA A 15 0.90 -8.12 -2.50
N GLY A 16 -0.30 -7.73 -2.95
CA GLY A 16 -0.51 -7.09 -4.25
C GLY A 16 0.20 -5.75 -4.36
N GLY A 17 0.14 -4.92 -3.31
CA GLY A 17 0.87 -3.65 -3.23
C GLY A 17 2.39 -3.85 -3.30
N LEU A 18 2.94 -4.84 -2.59
CA LEU A 18 4.37 -5.20 -2.67
C LEU A 18 4.77 -5.72 -4.04
N PHE A 19 3.92 -6.52 -4.69
CA PHE A 19 4.19 -7.04 -6.02
C PHE A 19 4.28 -5.91 -7.06
N LEU A 20 3.32 -4.98 -7.04
CA LEU A 20 3.36 -3.78 -7.87
C LEU A 20 4.55 -2.86 -7.52
N GLY A 21 4.87 -2.73 -6.23
CA GLY A 21 6.07 -2.00 -5.78
C GLY A 21 7.37 -2.59 -6.32
N ASN A 22 7.46 -3.93 -6.37
CA ASN A 22 8.60 -4.62 -6.97
C ASN A 22 8.67 -4.43 -8.50
N ILE A 23 7.52 -4.43 -9.19
CA ILE A 23 7.49 -4.11 -10.62
C ILE A 23 7.96 -2.67 -10.87
N MET A 24 7.47 -1.71 -10.08
CA MET A 24 7.93 -0.31 -10.16
C MET A 24 9.42 -0.17 -9.85
N CYS A 25 9.95 -0.95 -8.91
CA CYS A 25 11.38 -1.00 -8.62
C CYS A 25 12.18 -1.47 -9.86
N LYS A 26 11.73 -2.54 -10.53
CA LYS A 26 12.36 -3.04 -11.76
C LYS A 26 12.28 -2.05 -12.92
N LEU A 27 11.13 -1.43 -13.13
CA LEU A 27 10.92 -0.45 -14.21
C LEU A 27 11.74 0.83 -14.02
N THR A 28 11.92 1.27 -12.77
CA THR A 28 12.66 2.51 -12.45
C THR A 28 14.17 2.24 -12.24
N GLY A 29 14.63 1.01 -12.46
CA GLY A 29 16.03 0.63 -12.30
C GLY A 29 16.53 0.71 -10.86
N GLY A 30 15.69 0.37 -9.87
CA GLY A 30 16.07 0.30 -8.45
C GLY A 30 15.88 1.58 -7.64
N LYS A 31 15.34 2.66 -8.25
CA LYS A 31 15.11 3.94 -7.54
C LYS A 31 13.92 3.91 -6.58
N VAL A 32 12.94 3.04 -6.80
CA VAL A 32 11.71 2.96 -5.98
C VAL A 32 11.83 1.79 -5.02
N ASN A 33 11.72 2.06 -3.71
CA ASN A 33 11.75 1.00 -2.71
C ASN A 33 10.42 0.22 -2.74
N PRO A 34 10.42 -1.11 -2.94
CA PRO A 34 9.20 -1.92 -2.93
C PRO A 34 8.37 -1.80 -1.65
N LEU A 35 8.98 -1.44 -0.51
CA LEU A 35 8.28 -1.14 0.75
C LEU A 35 7.27 0.02 0.63
N ILE A 36 7.41 0.88 -0.37
CA ILE A 36 6.44 1.94 -0.68
C ILE A 36 5.12 1.33 -1.18
N GLY A 37 5.18 0.16 -1.84
CA GLY A 37 4.01 -0.56 -2.33
C GLY A 37 3.09 -1.08 -1.20
N SER A 38 3.65 -1.55 -0.09
CA SER A 38 2.85 -1.96 1.08
C SER A 38 2.17 -0.78 1.79
N ALA A 39 2.66 0.44 1.60
CA ALA A 39 2.03 1.63 2.16
C ALA A 39 0.72 2.03 1.45
N GLY A 40 0.40 1.40 0.31
CA GLY A 40 -0.83 1.64 -0.45
C GLY A 40 -2.11 1.12 0.22
N VAL A 41 -2.00 0.37 1.31
CA VAL A 41 -3.16 -0.02 2.12
C VAL A 41 -3.74 1.23 2.79
N SER A 42 -5.05 1.46 2.66
CA SER A 42 -5.80 2.68 3.03
C SER A 42 -5.82 3.06 4.53
N ALA A 43 -4.86 2.59 5.33
CA ALA A 43 -4.74 2.87 6.76
C ALA A 43 -3.90 4.14 7.00
N VAL A 44 -4.49 5.31 6.75
CA VAL A 44 -3.82 6.61 6.91
C VAL A 44 -3.72 7.03 8.38
N PRO A 45 -2.56 7.51 8.88
CA PRO A 45 -1.21 7.54 8.28
C PRO A 45 -0.36 6.30 8.62
N MET A 46 -0.95 5.31 9.30
CA MET A 46 -0.25 4.18 9.92
C MET A 46 0.49 3.29 8.91
N ALA A 47 -0.08 2.99 7.73
CA ALA A 47 0.55 2.14 6.72
C ALA A 47 1.90 2.71 6.22
N ALA A 48 1.95 4.02 6.01
CA ALA A 48 3.19 4.73 5.66
C ALA A 48 4.21 4.73 6.81
N ARG A 49 3.74 4.86 8.06
CA ARG A 49 4.60 4.79 9.25
C ARG A 49 5.18 3.41 9.47
N VAL A 50 4.41 2.34 9.28
CA VAL A 50 4.91 0.95 9.38
C VAL A 50 5.97 0.69 8.31
N SER A 51 5.72 1.13 7.07
CA SER A 51 6.70 1.02 5.98
C SER A 51 7.98 1.81 6.25
N GLN A 52 7.88 2.98 6.91
CA GLN A 52 9.05 3.73 7.38
C GLN A 52 9.80 2.98 8.49
N VAL A 53 9.11 2.45 9.50
CA VAL A 53 9.76 1.73 10.61
C VAL A 53 10.52 0.50 10.10
N VAL A 54 9.92 -0.25 9.17
CA VAL A 54 10.60 -1.41 8.53
C VAL A 54 11.76 -0.94 7.66
N GLY A 55 11.60 0.12 6.86
CA GLY A 55 12.67 0.67 6.05
C GLY A 55 13.84 1.23 6.88
N GLN A 56 13.57 1.82 8.05
CA GLN A 56 14.58 2.32 8.98
C GLN A 56 15.31 1.19 9.72
N LYS A 57 14.69 0.01 9.88
CA LYS A 57 15.37 -1.19 10.41
C LYS A 57 16.42 -1.72 9.44
N GLU A 58 16.12 -1.70 8.13
CA GLU A 58 17.05 -2.12 7.08
C GLU A 58 18.13 -1.06 6.81
N ASN A 59 17.75 0.22 6.79
CA ASN A 59 18.70 1.32 6.63
C ASN A 59 18.23 2.58 7.39
N PRO A 60 18.94 3.00 8.46
CA PRO A 60 18.53 4.11 9.31
C PRO A 60 18.55 5.48 8.61
N SER A 61 19.25 5.62 7.47
CA SER A 61 19.24 6.84 6.65
C SER A 61 18.10 6.88 5.62
N ASN A 62 17.27 5.83 5.52
CA ASN A 62 16.21 5.73 4.52
C ASN A 62 14.88 6.29 5.02
N PHE A 63 14.54 7.52 4.62
CA PHE A 63 13.31 8.20 5.02
C PHE A 63 12.18 7.97 4.02
N LEU A 64 11.46 6.84 4.17
CA LEU A 64 10.36 6.49 3.27
C LEU A 64 9.07 7.28 3.51
N LEU A 65 8.88 7.91 4.68
CA LEU A 65 7.57 8.47 5.07
C LEU A 65 6.99 9.44 4.04
N MET A 66 7.84 10.36 3.56
CA MET A 66 7.42 11.41 2.63
C MET A 66 7.05 10.85 1.26
N HIS A 67 7.64 9.73 0.85
CA HIS A 67 7.34 9.06 -0.42
C HIS A 67 6.19 8.06 -0.29
N ALA A 68 6.08 7.39 0.84
CA ALA A 68 5.07 6.39 1.14
C ALA A 68 3.67 6.98 1.41
N MET A 69 3.57 8.28 1.72
CA MET A 69 2.27 8.93 1.86
C MET A 69 1.49 9.07 0.55
N GLY A 70 2.16 9.19 -0.61
CA GLY A 70 1.49 9.25 -1.92
C GLY A 70 0.64 8.00 -2.20
N PRO A 71 1.22 6.78 -2.17
CA PRO A 71 0.47 5.53 -2.33
C PRO A 71 -0.63 5.33 -1.28
N ASN A 72 -0.38 5.74 -0.03
CA ASN A 72 -1.35 5.62 1.05
C ASN A 72 -2.63 6.45 0.78
N VAL A 73 -2.49 7.67 0.26
CA VAL A 73 -3.63 8.49 -0.19
C VAL A 73 -4.29 7.90 -1.44
N ALA A 74 -3.50 7.37 -2.38
CA ALA A 74 -4.03 6.69 -3.56
C ALA A 74 -4.89 5.47 -3.19
N GLY A 75 -4.53 4.72 -2.14
CA GLY A 75 -5.31 3.60 -1.61
C GLY A 75 -6.71 4.01 -1.13
N VAL A 76 -6.82 5.12 -0.40
CA VAL A 76 -8.11 5.66 0.05
C VAL A 76 -9.00 6.04 -1.14
N ILE A 77 -8.44 6.74 -2.13
CA ILE A 77 -9.17 7.12 -3.35
C ILE A 77 -9.60 5.87 -4.13
N GLY A 78 -8.70 4.91 -4.32
CA GLY A 78 -9.00 3.66 -5.02
C GLY A 78 -10.11 2.85 -4.33
N SER A 79 -10.14 2.85 -3.01
CA SER A 79 -11.20 2.19 -2.23
C SER A 79 -12.57 2.87 -2.45
N ALA A 80 -12.60 4.21 -2.49
CA ALA A 80 -13.81 4.97 -2.78
C ALA A 80 -14.31 4.75 -4.22
N VAL A 81 -13.40 4.71 -5.20
CA VAL A 81 -13.73 4.41 -6.60
C VAL A 81 -14.30 3.00 -6.73
N ALA A 82 -13.66 2.01 -6.10
CA ALA A 82 -14.16 0.64 -6.10
C ALA A 82 -15.58 0.56 -5.51
N ALA A 83 -15.81 1.19 -4.36
CA ALA A 83 -17.13 1.26 -3.74
C ALA A 83 -18.17 1.93 -4.65
N GLY A 84 -17.81 3.00 -5.36
CA GLY A 84 -18.68 3.67 -6.33
C GLY A 84 -19.05 2.79 -7.53
N VAL A 85 -18.09 2.02 -8.06
CA VAL A 85 -18.36 1.06 -9.14
C VAL A 85 -19.26 -0.08 -8.66
N PHE A 86 -19.00 -0.63 -7.46
CA PHE A 86 -19.87 -1.63 -6.87
C PHE A 86 -21.29 -1.10 -6.68
N LEU A 87 -21.47 0.13 -6.19
CA LEU A 87 -22.79 0.76 -6.12
C LEU A 87 -23.43 0.87 -7.51
N SER A 88 -22.72 1.35 -8.53
CA SER A 88 -23.29 1.47 -9.88
C SER A 88 -23.68 0.14 -10.54
N MET A 89 -23.08 -0.98 -10.11
CA MET A 89 -23.39 -2.31 -10.65
C MET A 89 -24.50 -3.04 -9.88
N PHE A 90 -24.70 -2.71 -8.60
CA PHE A 90 -25.61 -3.43 -7.70
C PHE A 90 -26.74 -2.57 -7.12
N ALA A 91 -26.76 -1.26 -7.39
CA ALA A 91 -27.89 -0.35 -7.15
C ALA A 91 -28.75 -0.23 -8.42
#